data_AF-A0A3B8QZ76-F1
#
_entry.id   AF-A0A3B8QZ76-F1
#
_cell.length_a   1.000
_cell.length_b   1.000
_cell.length_c   1.000
_cell.angle_alpha   90.00
_cell.angle_beta   90.00
_cell.angle_gamma   90.00
#
_symmetry.space_group_name_H-M   'P 1'
#
loop_
_entity.id
_entity.type
_entity.pdbx_description
1 polymer ?
#
loop_
_entity_poly.entity_id
_entity_poly.type
_entity_poly.pdbx_seq_one_letter_code
_entity_poly.pdbx_strand_id
1 'polypeptide(L)'
;MEKLPPEEKVYEAWTAIADGRVNIDEAARTATVRSSDGTQTYTIQWDADHREYSSNDNASYWRGYPGYPVIAVMMLQGVLPLDRTMAELYSDVNWRKLNTEYRHNYAASLAETEAVRNIDPEGSVKAARKVMEKLENLPVKIRRNRIAVIENA
;
A
#
# COMPACT_ATOMS: atom_id res chain seq x y z
N MET A 1 -9.70 -4.79 11.87
CA MET A 1 -9.89 -4.91 10.40
C MET A 1 -10.93 -6.00 10.12
N GLU A 2 -11.72 -5.91 9.06
CA GLU A 2 -12.78 -6.91 8.76
C GLU A 2 -12.25 -8.12 7.98
N LYS A 3 -11.24 -7.92 7.12
CA LYS A 3 -10.51 -9.00 6.42
C LYS A 3 -9.11 -8.54 6.04
N LEU A 4 -8.20 -9.48 5.77
CA LEU A 4 -6.87 -9.16 5.24
C LEU A 4 -6.95 -8.61 3.80
N PRO A 5 -6.06 -7.68 3.41
CA PRO A 5 -5.89 -7.29 2.01
C PRO A 5 -5.27 -8.45 1.22
N PRO A 6 -5.37 -8.45 -0.13
CA PRO A 6 -4.49 -9.26 -0.97
C PRO A 6 -3.02 -8.93 -0.66
N GLU A 7 -2.14 -9.95 -0.65
CA GLU A 7 -0.71 -9.77 -0.36
C GLU A 7 -0.06 -8.77 -1.34
N GLU A 8 -0.56 -8.70 -2.57
CA GLU A 8 -0.07 -7.80 -3.62
C GLU A 8 -0.16 -6.31 -3.22
N LYS A 9 -1.02 -5.96 -2.26
CA LYS A 9 -1.07 -4.60 -1.71
C LYS A 9 0.20 -4.21 -0.94
N VAL A 10 0.98 -5.18 -0.47
CA VAL A 10 2.31 -4.95 0.10
C VAL A 10 3.29 -4.47 -0.98
N TYR A 11 3.24 -5.07 -2.17
CA TYR A 11 4.12 -4.71 -3.29
C TYR A 11 3.74 -3.33 -3.86
N GLU A 12 2.44 -3.03 -3.99
CA GLU A 12 1.97 -1.68 -4.33
C GLU A 12 2.45 -0.62 -3.32
N ALA A 13 2.46 -0.96 -2.03
CA ALA A 13 2.93 -0.09 -0.95
C ALA A 13 4.45 0.11 -0.99
N TRP A 14 5.20 -0.96 -1.23
CA TRP A 14 6.64 -0.91 -1.45
C TRP A 14 7.02 0.00 -2.61
N THR A 15 6.38 -0.15 -3.77
CA THR A 15 6.61 0.75 -4.91
C THR A 15 6.31 2.20 -4.54
N ALA A 16 5.26 2.47 -3.77
CA ALA A 16 4.96 3.84 -3.32
C ALA A 16 6.05 4.42 -2.42
N ILE A 17 6.65 3.60 -1.57
CA ILE A 17 7.77 4.00 -0.72
C ILE A 17 9.04 4.21 -1.55
N ALA A 18 9.40 3.25 -2.39
CA ALA A 18 10.60 3.29 -3.23
C ALA A 18 10.58 4.48 -4.21
N ASP A 19 9.41 4.83 -4.75
CA ASP A 19 9.22 5.97 -5.65
C ASP A 19 9.11 7.32 -4.92
N GLY A 20 9.21 7.36 -3.59
CA GLY A 20 9.05 8.59 -2.81
C GLY A 20 7.65 9.21 -2.92
N ARG A 21 6.60 8.39 -3.12
CA ARG A 21 5.21 8.84 -3.31
C ARG A 21 4.43 9.05 -2.01
N VAL A 22 5.07 8.88 -0.86
CA VAL A 22 4.44 9.00 0.47
C VAL A 22 4.98 10.24 1.19
N ASN A 23 4.08 11.13 1.61
CA ASN A 23 4.42 12.31 2.40
C ASN A 23 3.64 12.26 3.73
N ILE A 24 4.35 12.28 4.85
CA ILE A 24 3.80 12.13 6.20
C ILE A 24 3.97 13.45 6.97
N ASP A 25 2.87 13.93 7.55
CA ASP A 25 2.84 14.96 8.57
C ASP A 25 2.41 14.33 9.90
N GLU A 26 3.40 13.94 10.72
CA GLU A 26 3.17 13.33 12.03
C GLU A 26 2.50 14.30 13.01
N ALA A 27 2.78 15.61 12.92
CA ALA A 27 2.18 16.60 13.81
C ALA A 27 0.67 16.74 13.54
N ALA A 28 0.28 16.74 12.26
CA ALA A 28 -1.12 16.74 11.85
C ALA A 28 -1.78 15.35 11.92
N ARG A 29 -0.98 14.27 12.05
CA ARG A 29 -1.41 12.87 11.92
C ARG A 29 -2.12 12.59 10.59
N THR A 30 -1.53 13.11 9.52
CA THR A 30 -2.04 12.94 8.16
C THR A 30 -0.92 12.60 7.20
N ALA A 31 -1.25 11.89 6.12
CA ALA A 31 -0.32 11.62 5.04
C ALA A 31 -1.01 11.71 3.69
N THR A 32 -0.24 12.00 2.65
CA THR A 32 -0.66 11.87 1.26
C THR A 32 0.15 10.78 0.56
N VAL A 33 -0.53 10.03 -0.30
CA VAL A 33 0.09 8.96 -1.09
C VAL A 33 -0.37 9.09 -2.54
N ARG A 34 0.58 9.31 -3.46
CA ARG A 34 0.27 9.40 -4.90
C ARG A 34 0.11 8.02 -5.53
N SER A 35 -0.79 7.88 -6.50
CA SER A 35 -0.98 6.66 -7.30
C SER A 35 0.23 6.33 -8.16
N SER A 36 0.35 5.07 -8.59
CA SER A 36 1.48 4.61 -9.40
C SER A 36 1.55 5.25 -10.79
N ASP A 37 0.43 5.75 -11.30
CA ASP A 37 0.33 6.51 -12.54
C ASP A 37 0.34 8.03 -12.32
N GLY A 38 0.46 8.48 -11.07
CA GLY A 38 0.53 9.89 -10.73
C GLY A 38 -0.79 10.66 -10.75
N THR A 39 -1.87 10.10 -11.29
CA THR A 39 -3.13 10.82 -11.54
C THR A 39 -3.98 11.04 -10.29
N GLN A 40 -3.78 10.28 -9.21
CA GLN A 40 -4.55 10.42 -7.97
C GLN A 40 -3.64 10.60 -6.76
N THR A 41 -4.11 11.36 -5.78
CA THR A 41 -3.49 11.47 -4.45
C THR A 41 -4.51 11.12 -3.37
N TYR A 42 -4.17 10.12 -2.56
CA TYR A 42 -4.98 9.64 -1.44
C TYR A 42 -4.57 10.32 -0.15
N THR A 43 -5.53 10.54 0.75
CA THR A 43 -5.32 11.12 2.08
C THR A 43 -5.55 10.08 3.15
N ILE A 44 -4.55 9.92 4.02
CA ILE A 44 -4.56 9.01 5.16
C ILE A 44 -4.57 9.85 6.44
N GLN A 45 -5.34 9.42 7.43
CA GLN A 45 -5.31 10.02 8.78
C GLN A 45 -5.29 8.92 9.82
N TRP A 46 -4.67 9.18 10.98
CA TRP A 46 -4.61 8.22 12.09
C TRP A 46 -4.86 8.87 13.44
N ASP A 47 -5.20 8.06 14.44
CA ASP A 47 -5.25 8.47 15.83
C ASP A 47 -3.85 8.52 16.47
N ALA A 48 -3.74 9.09 17.68
CA ALA A 48 -2.45 9.27 18.35
C ALA A 48 -1.75 7.94 18.71
N ASP A 49 -2.52 6.87 18.86
CA ASP A 49 -2.02 5.56 19.31
C ASP A 49 -1.79 4.57 18.15
N HIS A 50 -1.97 5.01 16.89
CA HIS A 50 -1.94 4.15 15.69
C HIS A 50 -2.89 2.94 15.77
N ARG A 51 -4.01 3.08 16.49
CA ARG A 51 -5.07 2.06 16.61
C ARG A 51 -6.18 2.25 15.59
N GLU A 52 -6.25 3.40 14.94
CA GLU A 52 -7.22 3.69 13.90
C GLU A 52 -6.59 4.45 12.75
N TYR A 53 -6.84 3.98 11.52
CA TYR A 53 -6.46 4.66 10.28
C TYR A 53 -7.68 4.86 9.42
N SER A 54 -7.72 5.97 8.69
CA SER A 54 -8.72 6.22 7.66
C SER A 54 -8.07 6.58 6.34
N SER A 55 -8.69 6.15 5.23
CA SER A 55 -8.23 6.48 3.89
C SER A 55 -9.41 6.73 2.95
N ASN A 56 -9.19 7.59 1.96
CA ASN A 56 -10.13 7.84 0.86
C ASN A 56 -9.87 6.96 -0.38
N ASP A 57 -8.91 6.04 -0.31
CA ASP A 57 -8.70 5.01 -1.33
C ASP A 57 -9.90 4.04 -1.42
N ASN A 58 -10.23 3.63 -2.64
CA ASN A 58 -11.39 2.79 -2.95
C ASN A 58 -11.33 1.40 -2.29
N ALA A 59 -10.14 0.85 -2.03
CA ALA A 59 -10.04 -0.44 -1.34
C ALA A 59 -10.51 -0.33 0.12
N SER A 60 -10.13 0.76 0.80
CA SER A 60 -10.58 1.04 2.17
C SER A 60 -12.08 1.38 2.21
N TYR A 61 -12.63 1.92 1.13
CA TYR A 61 -14.05 2.27 1.01
C TYR A 61 -14.96 1.03 1.01
N TRP A 62 -14.70 0.04 0.15
CA TRP A 62 -15.64 -1.05 -0.13
C TRP A 62 -15.23 -2.42 0.40
N ARG A 63 -13.96 -2.58 0.81
CA ARG A 63 -13.40 -3.91 1.08
C ARG A 63 -13.01 -4.15 2.54
N GLY A 64 -13.16 -3.20 3.46
CA GLY A 64 -12.96 -3.45 4.90
C GLY A 64 -11.52 -3.83 5.31
N TYR A 65 -10.55 -3.60 4.41
CA TYR A 65 -9.11 -3.86 4.60
C TYR A 65 -8.29 -2.60 4.25
N PRO A 66 -7.05 -2.45 4.75
CA PRO A 66 -6.19 -1.33 4.40
C PRO A 66 -5.70 -1.47 2.94
N GLY A 67 -5.97 -0.47 2.11
CA GLY A 67 -5.34 -0.37 0.80
C GLY A 67 -3.83 -0.13 0.92
N TYR A 68 -3.12 -0.22 -0.21
CA TYR A 68 -1.68 0.05 -0.28
C TYR A 68 -1.28 1.41 0.33
N PRO A 69 -2.08 2.51 0.25
CA PRO A 69 -1.69 3.79 0.84
C PRO A 69 -1.55 3.72 2.36
N VAL A 70 -2.45 2.99 3.03
CA VAL A 70 -2.39 2.82 4.50
C VAL A 70 -1.23 1.91 4.88
N ILE A 71 -1.01 0.82 4.13
CA ILE A 71 0.11 -0.11 4.36
C ILE A 71 1.45 0.64 4.24
N ALA A 72 1.60 1.48 3.22
CA ALA A 72 2.82 2.26 3.00
C ALA A 72 3.12 3.23 4.15
N VAL A 73 2.09 3.93 4.65
CA VAL A 73 2.21 4.82 5.81
C VAL A 73 2.59 4.04 7.07
N MET A 74 1.90 2.92 7.35
CA MET A 74 2.22 2.06 8.50
C MET A 74 3.66 1.51 8.46
N MET A 75 4.18 1.19 7.27
CA MET A 75 5.58 0.77 7.10
C MET A 75 6.57 1.89 7.44
N LEU A 76 6.33 3.11 6.94
CA LEU A 76 7.21 4.26 7.21
C LEU A 76 7.15 4.71 8.68
N GLN A 77 6.03 4.46 9.36
CA GLN A 77 5.86 4.69 10.79
C GLN A 77 6.46 3.58 11.67
N GLY A 78 6.96 2.48 11.07
CA GLY A 78 7.49 1.33 11.80
C GLY A 78 6.42 0.45 12.46
N VAL A 79 5.14 0.67 12.18
CA VAL A 79 4.02 -0.19 12.63
C VAL A 79 4.05 -1.54 11.92
N LEU A 80 4.42 -1.52 10.62
CA LEU A 80 4.66 -2.71 9.80
C LEU A 80 6.14 -2.82 9.43
N PRO A 81 6.67 -4.04 9.22
CA PRO A 81 8.04 -4.20 8.76
C PRO A 81 8.20 -3.67 7.34
N LEU A 82 9.36 -3.05 7.07
CA LEU A 82 9.75 -2.58 5.74
C LEU A 82 11.12 -3.17 5.40
N ASP A 83 11.17 -3.99 4.36
CA ASP A 83 12.42 -4.39 3.73
C ASP A 83 12.66 -3.49 2.51
N ARG A 84 13.53 -2.51 2.65
CA ARG A 84 13.84 -1.54 1.58
C ARG A 84 14.55 -2.21 0.40
N THR A 85 15.37 -3.23 0.65
CA THR A 85 16.03 -3.96 -0.44
C THR A 85 15.00 -4.67 -1.30
N MET A 86 13.98 -5.30 -0.69
CA MET A 86 12.89 -5.90 -1.44
C MET A 86 12.01 -4.86 -2.13
N ALA A 87 11.69 -3.75 -1.44
CA ALA A 87 10.83 -2.71 -2.00
C ALA A 87 11.40 -2.10 -3.28
N GLU A 88 12.72 -1.90 -3.33
CA GLU A 88 13.40 -1.23 -4.42
C GLU A 88 13.36 -2.04 -5.73
N LEU A 89 13.24 -3.38 -5.64
CA LEU A 89 13.04 -4.27 -6.80
C LEU A 89 11.75 -3.94 -7.57
N TYR A 90 10.74 -3.43 -6.86
CA TYR A 90 9.42 -3.10 -7.41
C TYR A 90 9.24 -1.60 -7.66
N SER A 91 10.30 -0.77 -7.59
CA SER A 91 10.25 0.66 -7.93
C SER A 91 9.80 0.91 -9.38
N ASP A 92 9.16 2.03 -9.67
CA ASP A 92 8.72 2.42 -11.02
C ASP A 92 7.77 1.41 -11.72
N VAL A 93 6.95 0.69 -10.93
CA VAL A 93 5.89 -0.19 -11.47
C VAL A 93 4.56 0.56 -11.49
N ASN A 94 3.98 0.73 -12.68
CA ASN A 94 2.64 1.31 -12.82
C ASN A 94 1.54 0.26 -12.54
N TRP A 95 1.33 -0.04 -11.26
CA TRP A 95 0.34 -1.01 -10.79
C TRP A 95 -1.08 -0.71 -11.24
N ARG A 96 -1.49 0.55 -11.32
CA ARG A 96 -2.85 0.89 -11.80
C ARG A 96 -3.06 0.44 -13.24
N LYS A 97 -2.10 0.74 -14.12
CA LYS A 97 -2.14 0.30 -15.52
C LYS A 97 -2.14 -1.22 -15.60
N LEU A 98 -1.19 -1.86 -14.93
CA LEU A 98 -1.02 -3.31 -14.97
C LEU A 98 -2.24 -4.05 -14.41
N ASN A 99 -2.72 -3.65 -13.23
CA ASN A 99 -3.93 -4.23 -12.63
C ASN A 99 -5.15 -4.03 -13.54
N THR A 100 -5.23 -2.95 -14.33
CA THR A 100 -6.34 -2.76 -15.29
C THR A 100 -6.23 -3.74 -16.46
N GLU A 101 -5.05 -3.91 -17.03
CA GLU A 101 -4.77 -4.86 -18.12
C GLU A 101 -5.08 -6.31 -17.71
N TYR A 102 -4.72 -6.68 -16.48
CA TYR A 102 -5.01 -8.00 -15.90
C TYR A 102 -6.38 -8.10 -15.22
N ARG A 103 -7.29 -7.14 -15.44
CA ARG A 103 -8.68 -7.16 -14.91
C ARG A 103 -8.76 -7.37 -13.38
N HIS A 104 -7.87 -6.70 -12.66
CA HIS A 104 -7.67 -6.75 -11.22
C HIS A 104 -7.27 -8.14 -10.70
N ASN A 105 -6.68 -8.98 -11.54
CA ASN A 105 -5.92 -10.15 -11.09
C ASN A 105 -4.53 -9.66 -10.62
N TYR A 106 -4.47 -9.29 -9.33
CA TYR A 106 -3.26 -8.75 -8.72
C TYR A 106 -2.10 -9.75 -8.78
N ALA A 107 -2.36 -11.04 -8.51
CA ALA A 107 -1.35 -12.08 -8.57
C ALA A 107 -0.72 -12.21 -9.96
N ALA A 108 -1.53 -12.13 -11.02
CA ALA A 108 -1.02 -12.14 -12.39
C ALA A 108 -0.20 -10.88 -12.73
N SER A 109 -0.61 -9.73 -12.19
CA SER A 109 0.14 -8.46 -12.35
C SER A 109 1.51 -8.52 -11.65
N LEU A 110 1.55 -9.11 -10.46
CA LEU A 110 2.81 -9.35 -9.74
C LEU A 110 3.72 -10.32 -10.50
N ALA A 111 3.17 -11.47 -10.94
CA ALA A 111 3.92 -12.47 -11.68
C ALA A 111 4.52 -11.92 -12.99
N GLU A 112 3.76 -11.10 -13.73
CA GLU A 112 4.27 -10.42 -14.93
C GLU A 112 5.43 -9.48 -14.59
N THR A 113 5.29 -8.70 -13.51
CA THR A 113 6.32 -7.76 -13.06
C THR A 113 7.62 -8.50 -12.74
N GLU A 114 7.52 -9.61 -12.00
CA GLU A 114 8.67 -10.42 -11.61
C GLU A 114 9.33 -11.08 -12.81
N ALA A 115 8.54 -11.61 -13.75
CA ALA A 115 9.04 -12.22 -14.97
C ALA A 115 9.77 -11.21 -15.87
N VAL A 116 9.17 -10.04 -16.12
CA VAL A 116 9.76 -9.00 -16.98
C VAL A 116 11.04 -8.42 -16.37
N ARG A 117 11.11 -8.32 -15.05
CA ARG A 117 12.26 -7.76 -14.33
C ARG A 117 13.29 -8.81 -13.90
N ASN A 118 13.04 -10.10 -14.17
CA ASN A 118 13.88 -11.21 -13.74
C ASN A 118 14.14 -11.20 -12.22
N ILE A 119 13.09 -10.94 -11.43
CA ILE A 119 13.14 -10.95 -9.97
C ILE A 119 12.94 -12.38 -9.49
N ASP A 120 13.82 -12.85 -8.61
CA ASP A 120 13.58 -14.07 -7.83
C ASP A 120 12.61 -13.76 -6.66
N PRO A 121 11.40 -14.35 -6.64
CA PRO A 121 10.37 -13.99 -5.67
C PRO A 121 10.63 -14.52 -4.26
N GLU A 122 11.62 -15.41 -4.04
CA GLU A 122 11.78 -16.04 -2.72
C GLU A 122 11.94 -15.01 -1.58
N GLY A 123 12.80 -14.01 -1.79
CA GLY A 123 13.06 -12.96 -0.81
C GLY A 123 11.86 -12.05 -0.58
N SER A 124 11.22 -11.61 -1.66
CA SER A 124 10.09 -10.67 -1.62
C SER A 124 8.84 -11.32 -1.03
N VAL A 125 8.52 -12.57 -1.39
CA VAL A 125 7.42 -13.34 -0.80
C VAL A 125 7.64 -13.52 0.69
N LYS A 126 8.86 -13.86 1.13
CA LYS A 126 9.16 -14.00 2.56
C LYS A 126 8.99 -12.68 3.31
N ALA A 127 9.40 -11.55 2.73
CA ALA A 127 9.22 -10.24 3.34
C ALA A 127 7.75 -9.81 3.37
N ALA A 128 6.99 -10.05 2.30
CA ALA A 128 5.57 -9.71 2.21
C ALA A 128 4.73 -10.51 3.19
N ARG A 129 5.01 -11.81 3.37
CA ARG A 129 4.36 -12.65 4.39
C ARG A 129 4.53 -12.11 5.80
N LYS A 130 5.73 -11.64 6.17
CA LYS A 130 5.96 -11.00 7.48
C LYS A 130 5.08 -9.77 7.70
N VAL A 131 4.86 -8.98 6.64
CA VAL A 131 3.93 -7.83 6.70
C VAL A 131 2.51 -8.31 6.92
N MET A 132 2.08 -9.33 6.18
CA MET A 132 0.73 -9.90 6.30
C MET A 132 0.47 -10.53 7.67
N GLU A 133 1.41 -11.30 8.20
CA GLU A 133 1.36 -11.89 9.56
C GLU A 133 1.26 -10.79 10.63
N LYS A 134 2.03 -9.70 10.48
CA LYS A 134 1.96 -8.56 11.39
C LYS A 134 0.61 -7.84 11.30
N LEU A 135 0.10 -7.62 10.08
CA LEU A 135 -1.21 -7.00 9.81
C LEU A 135 -2.36 -7.80 10.43
N GLU A 136 -2.32 -9.13 10.33
CA GLU A 136 -3.34 -10.03 10.88
C GLU A 136 -3.46 -9.88 12.40
N ASN A 137 -2.34 -9.72 13.08
CA ASN A 137 -2.27 -9.61 14.54
C ASN A 137 -2.33 -8.18 15.06
N LEU A 138 -2.50 -7.19 14.17
CA LEU A 138 -2.51 -5.77 14.55
C LEU A 138 -3.92 -5.37 15.02
N PRO A 139 -4.09 -4.84 16.26
CA PRO A 139 -5.40 -4.41 16.77
C PRO A 139 -5.79 -3.03 16.19
N VAL A 140 -5.80 -2.92 14.86
CA VAL A 140 -6.07 -1.67 14.13
C VAL A 140 -7.46 -1.69 13.49
N LYS A 141 -8.13 -0.54 13.56
CA LYS A 141 -9.37 -0.25 12.86
C LYS A 141 -9.07 0.52 11.58
N ILE A 142 -9.63 0.05 10.47
CA ILE A 142 -9.55 0.74 9.18
C ILE A 142 -10.91 1.36 8.92
N ARG A 143 -10.92 2.67 8.65
CA ARG A 143 -12.13 3.43 8.34
C ARG A 143 -12.04 4.10 6.99
N ARG A 144 -13.22 4.50 6.52
CA ARG A 144 -13.32 5.43 5.40
C ARG A 144 -13.02 6.85 5.85
N ASN A 145 -12.22 7.55 5.05
CA ASN A 145 -12.09 9.00 5.13
C ASN A 145 -13.17 9.68 4.25
N ARG A 146 -13.75 10.79 4.72
CA ARG A 146 -14.74 11.58 3.98
C ARG A 146 -14.12 12.63 3.06
N ILE A 147 -12.79 12.81 3.13
CA ILE A 147 -12.04 13.69 2.22
C ILE A 147 -12.10 13.12 0.80
N ALA A 148 -12.43 13.96 -0.19
CA ALA A 148 -12.41 13.56 -1.59
C ALA A 148 -10.99 13.18 -2.05
N VAL A 149 -10.87 12.22 -2.96
CA VAL A 149 -9.60 11.93 -3.63
C VAL A 149 -9.19 13.16 -4.44
N ILE A 150 -7.91 13.52 -4.41
CA ILE A 150 -7.38 14.62 -5.20
C ILE A 150 -6.99 14.05 -6.57
N GLU A 151 -7.59 14.57 -7.64
CA GLU A 151 -7.20 14.30 -9.02
C GLU A 151 -6.06 15.25 -9.40
N ASN A 152 -4.94 14.70 -9.86
CA ASN A 152 -3.79 15.47 -10.33
C ASN A 152 -3.92 15.68 -11.85
N ALA A 153 -3.61 16.90 -12.31
CA ALA A 153 -3.61 17.28 -13.72
C ALA A 153 -2.38 16.75 -14.48
#